data_AF-A0A6G0N509-F1
#
_entry.id   AF-A0A6G0N509-F1
#
_cell.length_a   1.000
_cell.length_b   1.000
_cell.length_c   1.000
_cell.angle_alpha   90.00
_cell.angle_beta   90.00
_cell.angle_gamma   90.00
#
_symmetry.space_group_name_H-M   'P 1'
#
loop_
_entity.id
_entity.type
_entity.pdbx_description
1 polymer ?
#
loop_
_entity_poly.entity_id
_entity_poly.type
_entity_poly.pdbx_seq_one_letter_code
_entity_poly.pdbx_strand_id
1 'polypeptide(L)'
;MHFCCALLLTIVFTLLASSETLAVSRRLRAVDTDSPGPEDRGLASWLKSWSKVYTLDDALAGWRVTFWAKAGKSDEDVKKKLGIFYLTDGEMVAVPKYKYYLQFWFKTEEKRLQQWFTGNGIPTSKAWQLLRVDTLPAAQRERSAAYKAYKRYAKMYDDRLFQRYTNKESIYPIVPSYNRNIPYPEEMSGLVRMWVAQKRPYDYVMRVLGLSGHPSPKLDPAYKYLKEFKKLAAKKTM
;
A
#
# COMPACT_ATOMS: atom_id res chain seq x y z
N MET A 1 -64.65 11.22 -5.71
CA MET A 1 -63.65 12.26 -6.09
C MET A 1 -62.36 12.13 -5.25
N HIS A 2 -61.79 10.92 -5.12
CA HIS A 2 -60.68 10.64 -4.17
C HIS A 2 -59.56 9.73 -4.72
N PHE A 3 -59.45 9.55 -6.04
CA PHE A 3 -58.43 8.66 -6.63
C PHE A 3 -57.27 9.38 -7.35
N CYS A 4 -57.30 10.71 -7.51
CA CYS A 4 -56.20 11.44 -8.18
C CYS A 4 -55.07 11.92 -7.25
N CYS A 5 -55.32 12.13 -5.95
CA CYS A 5 -54.27 12.66 -5.04
C CYS A 5 -53.25 11.61 -4.58
N ALA A 6 -53.64 10.34 -4.44
CA ALA A 6 -52.73 9.28 -3.99
C ALA A 6 -51.68 8.91 -5.06
N LEU A 7 -52.03 9.04 -6.35
CA LEU A 7 -51.14 8.69 -7.46
C LEU A 7 -50.09 9.79 -7.73
N LEU A 8 -50.37 11.04 -7.36
CA LEU A 8 -49.43 12.15 -7.53
C LEU A 8 -48.33 12.15 -6.44
N LEU A 9 -48.64 11.70 -5.22
CA LEU A 9 -47.65 11.67 -4.13
C LEU A 9 -46.58 10.57 -4.30
N THR A 10 -46.89 9.44 -4.94
CA THR A 10 -45.91 8.37 -5.21
C THR A 10 -44.96 8.73 -6.36
N ILE A 11 -45.43 9.51 -7.35
CA ILE A 11 -44.60 10.00 -8.46
C ILE A 11 -43.58 11.04 -7.97
N VAL A 12 -43.96 11.91 -7.01
CA VAL A 12 -43.03 12.90 -6.44
C VAL A 12 -41.93 12.23 -5.59
N PHE A 13 -42.24 11.19 -4.82
CA PHE A 13 -41.23 10.48 -4.01
C PHE A 13 -40.22 9.67 -4.87
N THR A 14 -40.66 9.10 -5.99
CA THR A 14 -39.75 8.44 -6.95
C THR A 14 -38.88 9.43 -7.72
N LEU A 15 -39.38 10.65 -7.98
CA LEU A 15 -38.60 11.73 -8.60
C LEU A 15 -37.57 12.37 -7.64
N LEU A 16 -37.86 12.49 -6.34
CA LEU A 16 -36.86 12.99 -5.37
C LEU A 16 -35.74 11.96 -5.12
N ALA A 17 -36.06 10.67 -4.97
CA ALA A 17 -35.04 9.63 -4.79
C ALA A 17 -34.13 9.42 -6.02
N SER A 18 -34.65 9.69 -7.22
CA SER A 18 -33.85 9.64 -8.46
C SER A 18 -32.95 10.87 -8.65
N SER A 19 -33.31 12.02 -8.07
CA SER A 19 -32.48 13.22 -8.14
C SER A 19 -31.21 13.12 -7.27
N GLU A 20 -31.29 12.50 -6.09
CA GLU A 20 -30.10 12.27 -5.24
C GLU A 20 -29.16 11.21 -5.83
N THR A 21 -29.69 10.14 -6.42
CA THR A 21 -28.88 9.11 -7.09
C THR A 21 -28.23 9.61 -8.38
N LEU A 22 -28.86 10.54 -9.10
CA LEU A 22 -28.25 11.24 -10.24
C LEU A 22 -27.18 12.26 -9.82
N ALA A 23 -27.35 12.95 -8.69
CA ALA A 23 -26.35 13.87 -8.15
C ALA A 23 -25.11 13.13 -7.59
N VAL A 24 -25.31 12.00 -6.90
CA VAL A 24 -24.22 11.13 -6.41
C VAL A 24 -23.47 10.48 -7.56
N SER A 25 -24.16 10.02 -8.61
CA SER A 25 -23.50 9.43 -9.79
C SER A 25 -22.80 10.45 -10.70
N ARG A 26 -23.15 11.75 -10.66
CA ARG A 26 -22.34 12.82 -11.28
C ARG A 26 -21.10 13.17 -10.46
N ARG A 27 -21.18 13.17 -9.12
CA ARG A 27 -19.99 13.37 -8.27
C ARG A 27 -18.98 12.21 -8.36
N LEU A 28 -19.44 10.98 -8.57
CA LEU A 28 -18.57 9.83 -8.79
C LEU A 28 -17.99 9.80 -10.21
N ARG A 29 -18.72 10.25 -11.24
CA ARG A 29 -18.18 10.33 -12.62
C ARG A 29 -17.19 11.47 -12.85
N ALA A 30 -17.26 12.55 -12.08
CA ALA A 30 -16.28 13.63 -12.14
C ALA A 30 -14.92 13.26 -11.50
N VAL A 31 -14.84 12.15 -10.77
CA VAL A 31 -13.60 11.63 -10.16
C VAL A 31 -12.81 10.73 -11.12
N ASP A 32 -13.40 10.28 -12.23
CA ASP A 32 -12.78 9.27 -13.12
C ASP A 32 -12.34 9.78 -14.51
N THR A 33 -12.14 11.10 -14.67
CA THR A 33 -11.42 11.62 -15.84
C THR A 33 -10.17 12.39 -15.43
N ASP A 34 -9.34 11.79 -14.57
CA ASP A 34 -7.97 12.25 -14.43
C ASP A 34 -7.16 11.74 -15.63
N SER A 35 -6.71 12.68 -16.45
CA SER A 35 -5.67 12.42 -17.45
C SER A 35 -4.45 11.84 -16.71
N PRO A 36 -3.83 10.74 -17.18
CA PRO A 36 -2.78 10.07 -16.41
C PRO A 36 -1.66 11.05 -16.07
N GLY A 37 -1.52 11.30 -14.77
CA GLY A 37 -0.60 12.27 -14.21
C GLY A 37 0.85 11.92 -14.53
N PRO A 38 1.79 12.85 -14.36
CA PRO A 38 3.23 12.59 -14.53
C PRO A 38 3.72 11.34 -13.77
N GLU A 39 3.07 11.01 -12.65
CA GLU A 39 3.27 9.83 -11.81
C GLU A 39 2.88 8.47 -12.44
N ASP A 40 1.79 8.41 -13.21
CA ASP A 40 1.36 7.21 -13.95
C ASP A 40 2.29 6.94 -15.12
N ARG A 41 2.84 8.01 -15.71
CA ARG A 41 3.89 7.93 -16.73
C ARG A 41 5.19 7.34 -16.17
N GLY A 42 5.46 7.49 -14.88
CA GLY A 42 6.63 6.91 -14.19
C GLY A 42 6.52 5.40 -13.93
N LEU A 43 5.34 4.91 -13.55
CA LEU A 43 5.05 3.46 -13.44
C LEU A 43 4.98 2.82 -14.82
N ALA A 44 4.34 3.49 -15.78
CA ALA A 44 4.37 3.09 -17.17
C ALA A 44 5.80 3.07 -17.70
N SER A 45 6.66 4.05 -17.38
CA SER A 45 8.06 4.10 -17.77
C SER A 45 8.92 2.99 -17.14
N TRP A 46 8.76 2.69 -15.84
CA TRP A 46 9.47 1.61 -15.16
C TRP A 46 9.02 0.22 -15.62
N LEU A 47 7.71 -0.01 -15.75
CA LEU A 47 7.18 -1.22 -16.38
C LEU A 47 7.62 -1.30 -17.82
N LYS A 48 7.62 -0.21 -18.61
CA LYS A 48 8.08 -0.16 -20.01
C LYS A 48 9.60 -0.33 -20.15
N SER A 49 10.37 -0.03 -19.11
CA SER A 49 11.80 -0.35 -19.02
C SER A 49 12.03 -1.85 -18.79
N TRP A 50 11.16 -2.51 -18.02
CA TRP A 50 11.22 -3.95 -17.71
C TRP A 50 10.40 -4.84 -18.68
N SER A 51 9.47 -4.21 -19.39
CA SER A 51 8.59 -4.74 -20.43
C SER A 51 8.98 -4.20 -21.79
N LYS A 52 10.19 -3.64 -21.93
CA LYS A 52 10.79 -3.49 -23.25
C LYS A 52 10.72 -4.89 -23.84
N VAL A 53 9.87 -5.03 -24.85
CA VAL A 53 9.69 -6.28 -25.56
C VAL A 53 10.98 -6.46 -26.33
N TYR A 54 11.92 -7.20 -25.75
CA TYR A 54 13.15 -7.56 -26.46
C TYR A 54 12.88 -8.78 -27.35
N THR A 55 11.86 -9.58 -27.00
CA THR A 55 11.48 -10.81 -27.71
C THR A 55 9.96 -11.03 -27.73
N LEU A 56 9.47 -11.88 -28.65
CA LEU A 56 8.07 -12.33 -28.69
C LEU A 56 7.63 -13.00 -27.37
N ASP A 57 8.55 -13.66 -26.68
CA ASP A 57 8.29 -14.30 -25.38
C ASP A 57 7.95 -13.27 -24.28
N ASP A 58 8.60 -12.11 -24.28
CA ASP A 58 8.29 -11.01 -23.35
C ASP A 58 6.88 -10.46 -23.59
N ALA A 59 6.48 -10.31 -24.85
CA ALA A 59 5.13 -9.85 -25.22
C ALA A 59 4.05 -10.85 -24.79
N LEU A 60 4.27 -12.14 -25.08
CA LEU A 60 3.37 -13.22 -24.67
C LEU A 60 3.28 -13.35 -23.14
N ALA A 61 4.38 -13.14 -22.42
CA ALA A 61 4.38 -13.14 -20.97
C ALA A 61 3.61 -11.94 -20.39
N GLY A 62 3.77 -10.73 -20.95
CA GLY A 62 2.99 -9.55 -20.53
C GLY A 62 1.48 -9.70 -20.75
N TRP A 63 1.08 -10.33 -21.86
CA TRP A 63 -0.31 -10.68 -22.13
C TRP A 63 -0.85 -11.68 -21.11
N ARG A 64 -0.11 -12.77 -20.84
CA ARG A 64 -0.49 -13.79 -19.84
C ARG A 64 -0.65 -13.17 -18.45
N VAL A 65 0.26 -12.31 -18.04
CA VAL A 65 0.20 -11.59 -16.76
C VAL A 65 -1.06 -10.73 -16.65
N THR A 66 -1.39 -10.01 -17.71
CA THR A 66 -2.62 -9.19 -17.74
C THR A 66 -3.88 -10.05 -17.68
N PHE A 67 -3.89 -11.17 -18.41
CA PHE A 67 -4.98 -12.13 -18.36
C PHE A 67 -5.13 -12.74 -16.95
N TRP A 68 -4.05 -13.19 -16.32
CA TRP A 68 -4.09 -13.77 -14.97
C TRP A 68 -4.57 -12.77 -13.93
N ALA A 69 -4.17 -11.49 -14.04
CA ALA A 69 -4.65 -10.42 -13.19
C ALA A 69 -6.17 -10.23 -13.32
N LYS A 70 -6.68 -10.12 -14.55
CA LYS A 70 -8.12 -9.98 -14.82
C LYS A 70 -8.93 -11.21 -14.39
N ALA A 71 -8.38 -12.39 -14.60
CA ALA A 71 -9.00 -13.66 -14.21
C ALA A 71 -8.89 -13.94 -12.70
N GLY A 72 -8.27 -13.06 -11.90
CA GLY A 72 -8.17 -13.20 -10.46
C GLY A 72 -7.39 -14.44 -9.99
N LYS A 73 -6.38 -14.87 -10.75
CA LYS A 73 -5.56 -16.05 -10.41
C LYS A 73 -4.85 -15.88 -9.06
N SER A 74 -4.53 -17.00 -8.41
CA SER A 74 -3.76 -16.99 -7.15
C SER A 74 -2.26 -16.83 -7.40
N ASP A 75 -1.52 -16.46 -6.36
CA ASP A 75 -0.05 -16.42 -6.44
C ASP A 75 0.56 -17.78 -6.69
N GLU A 76 0.03 -18.83 -6.07
CA GLU A 76 0.49 -20.18 -6.34
C GLU A 76 0.30 -20.56 -7.81
N ASP A 77 -0.88 -20.27 -8.38
CA ASP A 77 -1.19 -20.58 -9.77
C ASP A 77 -0.20 -19.88 -10.71
N VAL A 78 0.07 -18.59 -10.47
CA VAL A 78 0.97 -17.81 -11.31
C VAL A 78 2.42 -18.25 -11.10
N LYS A 79 2.86 -18.52 -9.87
CA LYS A 79 4.20 -19.06 -9.60
C LYS A 79 4.38 -20.43 -10.24
N LYS A 80 3.37 -21.32 -10.19
CA LYS A 80 3.38 -22.64 -10.85
C LYS A 80 3.48 -22.48 -12.37
N LYS A 81 2.67 -21.59 -12.96
CA LYS A 81 2.71 -21.29 -14.41
C LYS A 81 4.02 -20.65 -14.87
N LEU A 82 4.69 -19.91 -14.00
CA LEU A 82 6.01 -19.35 -14.26
C LEU A 82 7.15 -20.33 -13.96
N GLY A 83 6.86 -21.50 -13.37
CA GLY A 83 7.86 -22.50 -13.00
C GLY A 83 8.76 -22.06 -11.84
N ILE A 84 8.27 -21.17 -10.98
CA ILE A 84 9.03 -20.59 -9.85
C ILE A 84 8.42 -20.93 -8.49
N PHE A 85 7.40 -21.80 -8.45
CA PHE A 85 6.65 -22.13 -7.24
C PHE A 85 7.47 -22.86 -6.18
N TYR A 86 8.35 -23.77 -6.61
CA TYR A 86 9.16 -24.60 -5.71
C TYR A 86 10.49 -23.93 -5.32
N LEU A 87 10.76 -22.74 -5.83
CA LEU A 87 11.95 -21.99 -5.50
C LEU A 87 11.74 -21.27 -4.17
N THR A 88 12.77 -21.22 -3.34
CA THR A 88 12.80 -20.37 -2.15
C THR A 88 12.71 -18.89 -2.54
N ASP A 89 12.36 -18.03 -1.59
CA ASP A 89 12.28 -16.58 -1.84
C ASP A 89 13.59 -16.03 -2.44
N GLY A 90 14.75 -16.56 -2.03
CA GLY A 90 16.07 -16.20 -2.56
C GLY A 90 16.34 -16.71 -3.98
N GLU A 91 15.94 -17.95 -4.30
CA GLU A 91 16.13 -18.56 -5.63
C GLU A 91 15.15 -17.98 -6.66
N MET A 92 13.92 -17.69 -6.23
CA MET A 92 12.90 -17.01 -7.05
C MET A 92 13.43 -15.67 -7.58
N VAL A 93 14.26 -14.96 -6.82
CA VAL A 93 14.82 -13.67 -7.24
C VAL A 93 15.74 -13.80 -8.45
N ALA A 94 16.53 -14.87 -8.47
CA ALA A 94 17.62 -15.03 -9.43
C ALA A 94 17.12 -15.43 -10.82
N VAL A 95 15.86 -15.87 -10.93
CA VAL A 95 15.31 -16.36 -12.19
C VAL A 95 14.66 -15.23 -13.01
N PRO A 96 14.95 -15.11 -14.32
CA PRO A 96 14.40 -14.06 -15.18
C PRO A 96 12.86 -13.99 -15.20
N LYS A 97 12.19 -15.11 -14.94
CA LYS A 97 10.71 -15.21 -14.95
C LYS A 97 10.05 -14.51 -13.76
N TYR A 98 10.80 -14.23 -12.69
CA TYR A 98 10.29 -13.50 -11.53
C TYR A 98 9.75 -12.12 -11.87
N LYS A 99 10.31 -11.48 -12.91
CA LYS A 99 9.82 -10.20 -13.42
C LYS A 99 8.34 -10.22 -13.77
N TYR A 100 7.82 -11.33 -14.29
CA TYR A 100 6.42 -11.49 -14.65
C TYR A 100 5.52 -11.71 -13.44
N TYR A 101 6.03 -12.40 -12.42
CA TYR A 101 5.33 -12.52 -11.15
C TYR A 101 5.18 -11.14 -10.49
N LEU A 102 6.23 -10.32 -10.51
CA LEU A 102 6.15 -8.93 -10.03
C LEU A 102 5.13 -8.11 -10.85
N GLN A 103 5.15 -8.20 -12.18
CA GLN A 103 4.16 -7.51 -13.01
C GLN A 103 2.72 -7.93 -12.69
N PHE A 104 2.49 -9.22 -12.46
CA PHE A 104 1.19 -9.74 -12.02
C PHE A 104 0.80 -9.20 -10.64
N TRP A 105 1.76 -9.16 -9.72
CA TRP A 105 1.59 -8.59 -8.38
C TRP A 105 1.12 -7.14 -8.45
N PHE A 106 1.81 -6.29 -9.24
CA PHE A 106 1.45 -4.87 -9.37
C PHE A 106 0.08 -4.65 -10.05
N LYS A 107 -0.28 -5.47 -11.04
CA LYS A 107 -1.60 -5.38 -11.69
C LYS A 107 -2.77 -5.74 -10.79
N THR A 108 -2.50 -6.43 -9.69
CA THR A 108 -3.51 -6.79 -8.69
C THR A 108 -3.23 -6.10 -7.35
N GLU A 109 -2.39 -5.07 -7.35
CA GLU A 109 -1.84 -4.43 -6.16
C GLU A 109 -2.94 -3.99 -5.20
N GLU A 110 -3.91 -3.21 -5.66
CA GLU A 110 -4.96 -2.68 -4.77
C GLU A 110 -5.71 -3.79 -4.02
N LYS A 111 -6.18 -4.81 -4.74
CA LYS A 111 -6.85 -5.99 -4.17
C LYS A 111 -5.91 -6.75 -3.23
N ARG A 112 -4.61 -6.83 -3.54
CA ARG A 112 -3.60 -7.49 -2.68
C ARG A 112 -3.30 -6.70 -1.43
N LEU A 113 -3.17 -5.38 -1.52
CA LEU A 113 -2.96 -4.53 -0.36
C LEU A 113 -4.15 -4.74 0.59
N GLN A 114 -5.38 -4.76 0.07
CA GLN A 114 -6.58 -5.10 0.85
C GLN A 114 -6.52 -6.52 1.45
N GLN A 115 -6.06 -7.53 0.71
CA GLN A 115 -5.87 -8.90 1.22
C GLN A 115 -4.81 -8.97 2.32
N TRP A 116 -3.65 -8.32 2.13
CA TRP A 116 -2.60 -8.14 3.13
C TRP A 116 -3.06 -7.35 4.35
N PHE A 117 -4.23 -6.71 4.26
CA PHE A 117 -4.86 -5.93 5.31
C PHE A 117 -6.01 -6.69 5.97
N THR A 118 -6.27 -7.95 5.60
CA THR A 118 -7.24 -8.80 6.32
C THR A 118 -6.71 -9.18 7.70
N GLY A 119 -7.61 -9.33 8.69
CA GLY A 119 -7.24 -9.54 10.09
C GLY A 119 -6.38 -8.41 10.65
N ASN A 120 -5.26 -8.74 11.30
CA ASN A 120 -4.30 -7.76 11.82
C ASN A 120 -3.39 -7.13 10.74
N GLY A 121 -3.46 -7.62 9.50
CA GLY A 121 -2.56 -7.26 8.42
C GLY A 121 -1.15 -7.82 8.60
N ILE A 122 -0.37 -7.88 7.52
CA ILE A 122 1.04 -8.26 7.59
C ILE A 122 1.88 -7.09 8.15
N PRO A 123 2.93 -7.33 8.94
CA PRO A 123 3.81 -6.26 9.40
C PRO A 123 4.43 -5.47 8.23
N THR A 124 4.62 -4.16 8.39
CA THR A 124 5.19 -3.31 7.33
C THR A 124 6.57 -3.78 6.87
N SER A 125 7.39 -4.28 7.80
CA SER A 125 8.71 -4.86 7.49
C SER A 125 8.61 -6.11 6.60
N LYS A 126 7.56 -6.92 6.79
CA LYS A 126 7.29 -8.05 5.90
C LYS A 126 6.84 -7.58 4.52
N ALA A 127 6.01 -6.53 4.45
CA ALA A 127 5.63 -5.93 3.17
C ALA A 127 6.85 -5.34 2.42
N TRP A 128 7.77 -4.68 3.14
CA TRP A 128 9.03 -4.17 2.59
C TRP A 128 9.85 -5.29 1.93
N GLN A 129 9.99 -6.42 2.63
CA GLN A 129 10.68 -7.62 2.13
C GLN A 129 9.95 -8.23 0.93
N LEU A 130 8.63 -8.45 1.01
CA LEU A 130 7.86 -9.08 -0.08
C LEU A 130 7.87 -8.23 -1.36
N LEU A 131 7.92 -6.90 -1.22
CA LEU A 131 8.06 -5.95 -2.31
C LEU A 131 9.50 -5.77 -2.80
N ARG A 132 10.48 -6.40 -2.13
CA ARG A 132 11.89 -6.40 -2.50
C ARG A 132 12.54 -5.02 -2.48
N VAL A 133 12.00 -4.12 -1.68
CA VAL A 133 12.51 -2.75 -1.54
C VAL A 133 13.91 -2.76 -0.91
N ASP A 134 14.15 -3.72 -0.03
CA ASP A 134 15.44 -4.00 0.62
C ASP A 134 16.56 -4.28 -0.38
N THR A 135 16.25 -4.93 -1.50
CA THR A 135 17.24 -5.29 -2.52
C THR A 135 17.54 -4.18 -3.53
N LEU A 136 16.83 -3.05 -3.45
CA LEU A 136 17.06 -1.92 -4.35
C LEU A 136 18.16 -0.99 -3.81
N PRO A 137 19.11 -0.55 -4.66
CA PRO A 137 20.06 0.50 -4.31
C PRO A 137 19.34 1.80 -3.92
N ALA A 138 19.88 2.52 -2.94
CA ALA A 138 19.24 3.73 -2.39
C ALA A 138 18.81 4.74 -3.46
N ALA A 139 19.66 5.01 -4.46
CA ALA A 139 19.38 5.96 -5.54
C ALA A 139 18.18 5.55 -6.42
N GLN A 140 17.90 4.25 -6.54
CA GLN A 140 16.81 3.72 -7.35
C GLN A 140 15.54 3.47 -6.53
N ARG A 141 15.70 3.17 -5.23
CA ARG A 141 14.63 2.80 -4.30
C ARG A 141 13.51 3.84 -4.27
N GLU A 142 13.84 5.11 -4.06
CA GLU A 142 12.86 6.20 -3.91
C GLU A 142 11.96 6.39 -5.16
N ARG A 143 12.48 6.04 -6.34
CA ARG A 143 11.77 6.17 -7.61
C ARG A 143 11.07 4.88 -8.04
N SER A 144 11.31 3.76 -7.35
CA SER A 144 10.84 2.45 -7.77
C SER A 144 9.33 2.27 -7.53
N ALA A 145 8.71 1.44 -8.37
CA ALA A 145 7.32 1.04 -8.18
C ALA A 145 7.12 0.27 -6.87
N ALA A 146 8.06 -0.63 -6.54
CA ALA A 146 8.07 -1.40 -5.30
C ALA A 146 8.01 -0.50 -4.06
N TYR A 147 8.83 0.55 -4.01
CA TYR A 147 8.81 1.47 -2.88
C TYR A 147 7.53 2.30 -2.82
N LYS A 148 6.97 2.69 -3.98
CA LYS A 148 5.66 3.37 -4.02
C LYS A 148 4.53 2.48 -3.50
N ALA A 149 4.49 1.21 -3.91
CA ALA A 149 3.54 0.23 -3.41
C ALA A 149 3.70 0.00 -1.90
N TYR A 150 4.95 -0.09 -1.43
CA TYR A 150 5.25 -0.17 -0.01
C TYR A 150 4.70 1.04 0.74
N LYS A 151 4.93 2.27 0.25
CA LYS A 151 4.42 3.49 0.88
C LYS A 151 2.90 3.49 1.00
N ARG A 152 2.19 3.02 -0.03
CA ARG A 152 0.73 2.87 0.00
C ARG A 152 0.29 1.89 1.09
N TYR A 153 0.93 0.71 1.14
CA TYR A 153 0.64 -0.28 2.18
C TYR A 153 0.94 0.23 3.58
N ALA A 154 2.14 0.79 3.79
CA ALA A 154 2.58 1.33 5.07
C ALA A 154 1.65 2.44 5.58
N LYS A 155 1.19 3.32 4.67
CA LYS A 155 0.20 4.35 5.03
C LYS A 155 -1.12 3.73 5.47
N MET A 156 -1.65 2.76 4.72
CA MET A 156 -2.90 2.09 5.07
C MET A 156 -2.80 1.35 6.42
N TYR A 157 -1.67 0.71 6.68
CA TYR A 157 -1.37 0.07 7.98
C TYR A 157 -1.33 1.08 9.12
N ASP A 158 -0.60 2.18 8.93
CA ASP A 158 -0.49 3.27 9.90
C ASP A 158 -1.84 3.98 10.14
N ASP A 159 -2.63 4.23 9.09
CA ASP A 159 -3.96 4.86 9.21
C ASP A 159 -4.88 4.01 10.11
N ARG A 160 -4.84 2.67 10.00
CA ARG A 160 -5.58 1.78 10.89
C ARG A 160 -5.13 1.90 12.33
N LEU A 161 -3.82 1.82 12.58
CA LEU A 161 -3.29 1.96 13.93
C LEU A 161 -3.65 3.32 14.52
N PHE A 162 -3.56 4.38 13.71
CA PHE A 162 -3.92 5.73 14.13
C PHE A 162 -5.42 5.88 14.41
N GLN A 163 -6.29 5.25 13.63
CA GLN A 163 -7.73 5.21 13.89
C GLN A 163 -8.03 4.53 15.23
N ARG A 164 -7.42 3.37 15.49
CA ARG A 164 -7.55 2.65 16.76
C ARG A 164 -7.04 3.48 17.94
N TYR A 165 -5.88 4.12 17.78
CA TYR A 165 -5.34 5.06 18.76
C TYR A 165 -6.31 6.21 19.06
N THR A 166 -6.91 6.82 18.03
CA THR A 166 -7.89 7.91 18.17
C THR A 166 -9.16 7.44 18.89
N ASN A 167 -9.58 6.21 18.62
CA ASN A 167 -10.70 5.54 19.28
C ASN A 167 -10.37 5.04 20.70
N LYS A 168 -9.15 5.30 21.20
CA LYS A 168 -8.65 4.82 22.51
C LYS A 168 -8.62 3.29 22.62
N GLU A 169 -8.53 2.59 21.50
CA GLU A 169 -8.32 1.15 21.46
C GLU A 169 -6.83 0.80 21.65
N SER A 170 -6.56 -0.45 22.03
CA SER A 170 -5.20 -0.97 22.13
C SER A 170 -4.51 -0.96 20.76
N ILE A 171 -3.34 -0.36 20.66
CA ILE A 171 -2.44 -0.46 19.50
C ILE A 171 -1.20 -1.25 19.88
N TYR A 172 -0.56 -1.87 18.89
CA TYR A 172 0.64 -2.67 19.10
C TYR A 172 1.86 -2.03 18.41
N PRO A 173 3.08 -2.30 18.90
CA PRO A 173 4.30 -1.85 18.26
C PRO A 173 4.47 -2.47 16.86
N ILE A 174 4.95 -1.68 15.90
CA ILE A 174 5.39 -2.18 14.60
C ILE A 174 6.82 -2.74 14.64
N VAL A 175 7.57 -2.40 15.69
CA VAL A 175 8.86 -3.00 16.01
C VAL A 175 8.62 -4.05 17.10
N PRO A 176 8.77 -5.36 16.82
CA PRO A 176 8.58 -6.38 17.84
C PRO A 176 9.50 -6.15 19.04
N SER A 177 8.96 -6.25 20.25
CA SER A 177 9.71 -6.11 21.49
C SER A 177 10.72 -7.25 21.73
N TYR A 178 10.45 -8.43 21.14
CA TYR A 178 11.29 -9.61 21.26
C TYR A 178 12.48 -9.54 20.28
N ASN A 179 13.70 -9.58 20.81
CA ASN A 179 14.99 -9.51 20.11
C ASN A 179 15.34 -8.19 19.40
N ARG A 180 14.44 -7.18 19.35
CA ARG A 180 14.69 -5.79 18.87
C ARG A 180 15.59 -5.66 17.63
N ASN A 181 15.51 -6.63 16.72
CA ASN A 181 16.19 -6.54 15.44
C ASN A 181 15.38 -5.58 14.55
N ILE A 182 16.01 -4.50 14.10
CA ILE A 182 15.44 -3.58 13.10
C ILE A 182 16.08 -3.98 11.77
N PRO A 183 15.51 -4.96 11.05
CA PRO A 183 16.16 -5.54 9.88
C PRO A 183 16.34 -4.53 8.73
N TYR A 184 15.47 -3.50 8.68
CA TYR A 184 15.45 -2.51 7.60
C TYR A 184 15.49 -1.08 8.16
N PRO A 185 16.66 -0.53 8.50
CA PRO A 185 16.79 0.85 8.98
C PRO A 185 16.21 1.90 8.03
N GLU A 186 16.25 1.66 6.73
CA GLU A 186 15.74 2.58 5.73
C GLU A 186 14.21 2.51 5.57
N GLU A 187 13.62 1.35 5.88
CA GLU A 187 12.17 1.25 6.06
C GLU A 187 11.74 2.20 7.18
N MET A 188 12.36 2.08 8.35
CA MET A 188 12.07 2.92 9.51
C MET A 188 12.27 4.41 9.22
N SER A 189 13.33 4.76 8.50
CA SER A 189 13.57 6.14 8.06
C SER A 189 12.44 6.64 7.14
N GLY A 190 11.92 5.77 6.26
CA GLY A 190 10.76 6.05 5.41
C GLY A 190 9.47 6.24 6.20
N LEU A 191 9.23 5.39 7.20
CA LEU A 191 8.07 5.49 8.11
C LEU A 191 8.12 6.77 8.94
N VAL A 192 9.29 7.17 9.44
CA VAL A 192 9.46 8.46 10.14
C VAL A 192 9.05 9.63 9.25
N ARG A 193 9.53 9.68 8.00
CA ARG A 193 9.13 10.72 7.04
C ARG A 193 7.62 10.69 6.78
N MET A 194 7.03 9.50 6.66
CA MET A 194 5.59 9.33 6.50
C MET A 194 4.81 9.87 7.69
N TRP A 195 5.18 9.54 8.93
CA TRP A 195 4.50 10.03 10.13
C TRP A 195 4.56 11.55 10.25
N VAL A 196 5.70 12.16 9.92
CA VAL A 196 5.83 13.62 9.84
C VAL A 196 4.93 14.20 8.74
N ALA A 197 4.85 13.54 7.58
CA ALA A 197 3.98 13.96 6.49
C ALA A 197 2.50 13.92 6.89
N GLN A 198 2.08 12.85 7.59
CA GLN A 198 0.72 12.62 8.09
C GLN A 198 0.40 13.37 9.39
N LYS A 199 1.34 14.18 9.91
CA LYS A 199 1.19 14.94 11.18
C LYS A 199 0.79 14.04 12.35
N ARG A 200 1.36 12.82 12.43
CA ARG A 200 1.09 11.92 13.56
C ARG A 200 1.57 12.53 14.88
N PRO A 201 0.85 12.35 15.98
CA PRO A 201 1.24 12.93 17.27
C PRO A 201 2.43 12.15 17.87
N TYR A 202 3.22 12.84 18.69
CA TYR A 202 4.47 12.31 19.23
C TYR A 202 4.25 11.05 20.10
N ASP A 203 3.20 11.04 20.91
CA ASP A 203 2.86 9.93 21.79
C ASP A 203 2.40 8.69 21.00
N TYR A 204 1.66 8.88 19.91
CA TYR A 204 1.35 7.81 18.96
C TYR A 204 2.63 7.20 18.38
N VAL A 205 3.54 8.02 17.86
CA VAL A 205 4.81 7.55 17.29
C VAL A 205 5.64 6.80 18.34
N MET A 206 5.67 7.28 19.58
CA MET A 206 6.34 6.61 20.69
C MET A 206 5.73 5.23 21.00
N ARG A 207 4.39 5.07 20.92
CA ARG A 207 3.71 3.79 21.12
C ARG A 207 3.96 2.80 19.99
N VAL A 208 3.87 3.22 18.73
CA VAL A 208 4.11 2.31 17.59
C VAL A 208 5.57 1.88 17.49
N LEU A 209 6.51 2.68 18.00
CA LEU A 209 7.91 2.28 18.15
C LEU A 209 8.16 1.35 19.35
N GLY A 210 7.15 1.04 20.17
CA GLY A 210 7.29 0.18 21.34
C GLY A 210 8.03 0.83 22.51
N LEU A 211 8.16 2.16 22.51
CA LEU A 211 8.90 2.91 23.52
C LEU A 211 8.02 3.36 24.70
N SER A 212 6.69 3.24 24.55
CA SER A 212 5.74 3.57 25.61
C SER A 212 5.84 2.57 26.76
N GLY A 213 6.04 3.06 27.99
CA GLY A 213 6.19 2.22 29.18
C GLY A 213 7.53 1.49 29.29
N HIS A 214 8.47 1.73 28.37
CA HIS A 214 9.81 1.17 28.45
C HIS A 214 10.61 1.90 29.55
N PRO A 215 11.28 1.18 30.49
CA PRO A 215 11.96 1.82 31.64
C PRO A 215 13.16 2.69 31.23
N SER A 216 13.89 2.27 30.20
CA SER A 216 15.06 3.00 29.68
C SER A 216 14.95 3.25 28.17
N PRO A 217 13.98 4.06 27.70
CA PRO A 217 13.66 4.18 26.28
C PRO A 217 14.84 4.76 25.49
N LYS A 218 15.70 5.56 26.12
CA LYS A 218 16.91 6.12 25.50
C LYS A 218 17.95 5.07 25.09
N LEU A 219 17.91 3.88 25.70
CA LEU A 219 18.80 2.76 25.40
C LEU A 219 18.23 1.83 24.32
N ASP A 220 16.98 2.04 23.90
CA ASP A 220 16.35 1.27 22.84
C ASP A 220 16.89 1.68 21.45
N PRO A 221 17.31 0.73 20.59
CA PRO A 221 17.68 1.00 19.21
C PRO A 221 16.65 1.83 18.40
N ALA A 222 15.35 1.68 18.69
CA ALA A 222 14.27 2.41 18.04
C ALA A 222 14.20 3.89 18.48
N TYR A 223 14.82 4.26 19.60
CA TYR A 223 14.82 5.64 20.11
C TYR A 223 15.41 6.65 19.13
N LYS A 224 16.39 6.22 18.31
CA LYS A 224 16.98 7.08 17.28
C LYS A 224 15.93 7.59 16.28
N TYR A 225 14.94 6.77 15.94
CA TYR A 225 13.86 7.15 15.03
C TYR A 225 12.85 8.10 15.68
N LEU A 226 12.60 7.95 16.99
CA LEU A 226 11.79 8.92 17.73
C LEU A 226 12.46 10.30 17.80
N LYS A 227 13.79 10.34 17.99
CA LYS A 227 14.58 11.58 17.92
C LYS A 227 14.52 12.21 16.53
N GLU A 228 14.67 11.40 15.49
CA GLU A 228 14.59 11.87 14.10
C GLU A 228 13.20 12.44 13.78
N PHE A 229 12.14 11.73 14.16
CA PHE A 229 10.76 12.19 14.03
C PHE A 229 10.56 13.56 14.67
N LYS A 230 10.99 13.74 15.93
CA LYS A 230 10.88 15.02 16.64
C LYS A 230 11.61 16.16 15.90
N LYS A 231 12.84 15.90 15.43
CA LYS A 231 13.65 16.86 14.69
C LYS A 231 12.98 17.28 13.37
N LEU A 232 12.46 16.32 12.61
CA LEU A 232 11.82 16.59 11.33
C LEU A 232 10.45 17.26 11.47
N ALA A 233 9.66 16.87 12.48
CA ALA A 233 8.38 17.49 12.78
C ALA A 233 8.55 18.97 13.14
N ALA A 234 9.53 19.32 13.98
CA ALA A 234 9.80 20.70 14.38
C ALA A 234 10.18 21.63 13.20
N LYS A 235 10.95 21.10 12.23
CA LYS A 235 11.34 21.86 11.03
C LYS A 235 10.19 22.17 10.08
N LYS A 236 9.11 21.39 10.13
CA LYS A 236 7.95 21.54 9.24
C LYS A 236 6.92 22.56 9.77
N THR A 237 7.02 22.91 11.05
CA THR A 237 6.14 23.88 11.72
C THR A 237 6.72 25.29 11.74
N MET A 238 8.00 25.44 11.37
CA MET A 238 8.65 26.71 11.06
C MET A 238 8.43 27.07 9.60
#